data_AF-A0A6M2CL94-F1
#
_entry.id   AF-A0A6M2CL94-F1
#
_cell.length_a   1.000
_cell.length_b   1.000
_cell.length_c   1.000
_cell.angle_alpha   90.00
_cell.angle_beta   90.00
_cell.angle_gamma   90.00
#
_symmetry.space_group_name_H-M   'P 1'
#
loop_
_entity.id
_entity.type
_entity.pdbx_description
1 polymer ?
#
loop_
_entity_poly.entity_id
_entity_poly.type
_entity_poly.pdbx_seq_one_letter_code
_entity_poly.pdbx_strand_id
1 'polypeptide(L)'
;MQRPIDEYRQPWESSEHWELRREFIVANQGRFSENRVLCLAQAFANVELLGCTYPAAVMAQVNELAKNVSSLSVVQEKRRENRRVLFVKGEDDDAKRRKTSSLGTYTRAPRYDDQSRMRAASFFQR
;
A
#
# COMPACT_ATOMS: atom_id res chain seq x y z
N MET A 1 2.13 -18.04 -21.86
CA MET A 1 3.43 -17.73 -21.25
C MET A 1 4.50 -18.25 -22.19
N GLN A 2 5.49 -17.43 -22.54
CA GLN A 2 6.60 -17.78 -23.43
C GLN A 2 7.74 -18.49 -22.69
N ARG A 3 7.79 -18.35 -21.36
CA ARG A 3 8.83 -18.87 -20.46
C ARG A 3 8.21 -19.63 -19.29
N PRO A 4 8.93 -20.57 -18.67
CA PRO A 4 8.47 -21.20 -17.43
C PRO A 4 8.26 -20.14 -16.35
N ILE A 5 7.21 -20.31 -15.54
CA ILE A 5 6.74 -19.27 -14.61
C ILE A 5 7.83 -18.94 -13.58
N ASP A 6 8.61 -19.93 -13.16
CA ASP A 6 9.64 -19.75 -12.14
C ASP A 6 10.79 -18.82 -12.56
N GLU A 7 10.97 -18.57 -13.88
CA GLU A 7 11.93 -17.58 -14.38
C GLU A 7 11.50 -16.12 -14.13
N TYR A 8 10.22 -15.85 -13.87
CA TYR A 8 9.76 -14.49 -13.55
C TYR A 8 10.06 -14.08 -12.10
N ARG A 9 10.50 -15.01 -11.26
CA ARG A 9 10.85 -14.74 -9.87
C ARG A 9 12.03 -13.78 -9.79
N GLN A 10 11.88 -12.74 -8.98
CA GLN A 10 12.98 -11.82 -8.71
C GLN A 10 13.84 -12.34 -7.54
N PRO A 11 15.18 -12.22 -7.60
CA PRO A 11 16.05 -12.76 -6.54
C PRO A 11 15.90 -12.01 -5.20
N TRP A 12 15.41 -10.77 -5.23
CA TRP A 12 15.13 -9.96 -4.04
C TRP A 12 13.69 -10.09 -3.52
N GLU A 13 12.86 -10.96 -4.12
CA GLU A 13 11.49 -11.18 -3.63
C GLU A 13 11.45 -12.20 -2.50
N SER A 14 10.67 -11.87 -1.46
CA SER A 14 10.28 -12.82 -0.41
C SER A 14 9.50 -13.99 -1.00
N SER A 15 9.64 -15.19 -0.40
CA SER A 15 8.91 -16.38 -0.81
C SER A 15 7.39 -16.18 -0.76
N GLU A 16 6.86 -15.55 0.30
CA GLU A 16 5.43 -15.26 0.45
C GLU A 16 4.92 -14.35 -0.69
N HIS A 17 5.74 -13.38 -1.11
CA HIS A 17 5.42 -12.50 -2.23
C HIS A 17 5.41 -13.25 -3.56
N TRP A 18 6.43 -14.08 -3.78
CA TRP A 18 6.56 -14.87 -5.00
C TRP A 18 5.44 -15.90 -5.14
N GLU A 19 5.13 -16.65 -4.09
CA GLU A 19 4.11 -17.70 -4.11
C GLU A 19 2.73 -17.13 -4.46
N LEU A 20 2.34 -16.02 -3.82
CA LEU A 20 1.07 -15.36 -4.09
C LEU A 20 1.00 -14.81 -5.52
N ARG A 21 2.11 -14.23 -6.00
CA ARG A 21 2.21 -13.71 -7.38
C ARG A 21 2.18 -14.85 -8.41
N ARG A 22 2.88 -15.95 -8.15
CA ARG A 22 2.92 -17.15 -8.99
C ARG A 22 1.55 -17.78 -9.14
N GLU A 23 0.80 -17.92 -8.05
CA GLU A 23 -0.56 -18.44 -8.09
C GLU A 23 -1.47 -17.56 -8.94
N PHE A 24 -1.38 -16.23 -8.79
CA PHE A 24 -2.13 -15.29 -9.62
C PHE A 24 -1.80 -15.44 -11.11
N ILE A 25 -0.51 -15.62 -11.44
CA ILE A 25 -0.06 -15.85 -12.82
C ILE A 25 -0.66 -17.14 -13.38
N VAL A 26 -0.58 -18.25 -12.64
CA VAL A 26 -1.11 -19.56 -13.06
C VAL A 26 -2.62 -19.51 -13.25
N ALA A 27 -3.35 -18.83 -12.36
CA ALA A 27 -4.81 -18.74 -12.41
C ALA A 27 -5.32 -17.89 -13.59
N ASN A 28 -4.52 -16.94 -14.06
CA ASN A 28 -4.94 -15.95 -15.06
C ASN A 28 -4.18 -16.04 -16.40
N GLN A 29 -3.29 -17.02 -16.56
CA GLN A 29 -2.61 -17.27 -17.83
C GLN A 29 -3.62 -17.59 -18.94
N GLY A 30 -3.38 -17.08 -20.15
CA GLY A 30 -4.24 -17.31 -21.32
C GLY A 30 -5.42 -16.33 -21.45
N ARG A 31 -5.79 -15.59 -20.40
CA ARG A 31 -6.85 -14.56 -20.49
C ARG A 31 -6.35 -13.21 -21.02
N PHE A 32 -5.09 -12.87 -20.77
CA PHE A 32 -4.46 -11.62 -21.16
C PHE A 32 -3.09 -11.86 -21.79
N SER A 33 -2.53 -10.82 -22.42
CA SER A 33 -1.13 -10.83 -22.84
C SER A 33 -0.22 -11.03 -21.64
N GLU A 34 0.92 -11.67 -21.88
CA GLU A 34 1.91 -12.03 -20.86
C GLU A 34 2.31 -10.84 -19.98
N ASN A 35 2.73 -9.74 -20.61
CA ASN A 35 3.11 -8.52 -19.90
C ASN A 35 1.97 -7.97 -19.03
N ARG A 36 0.71 -8.08 -19.50
CA ARG A 36 -0.45 -7.62 -18.74
C ARG A 36 -0.68 -8.49 -17.51
N VAL A 37 -0.57 -9.81 -17.64
CA VAL A 37 -0.68 -10.73 -16.50
C VAL A 37 0.41 -10.44 -15.46
N LEU A 38 1.66 -10.27 -15.89
CA LEU A 38 2.78 -9.96 -14.99
C LEU A 38 2.57 -8.64 -14.24
N CYS A 39 2.13 -7.58 -14.94
CA CYS A 39 1.82 -6.29 -14.30
C CYS A 39 0.67 -6.41 -13.29
N LEU A 40 -0.40 -7.12 -13.62
CA LEU A 40 -1.54 -7.31 -12.73
C LEU A 40 -1.16 -8.18 -11.52
N ALA A 41 -0.35 -9.21 -11.71
CA ALA A 41 0.15 -10.06 -10.64
C ALA A 41 1.01 -9.26 -9.65
N GLN A 42 1.85 -8.35 -10.15
CA GLN A 42 2.63 -7.46 -9.28
C GLN A 42 1.73 -6.50 -8.50
N ALA A 43 0.77 -5.86 -9.18
CA ALA A 43 -0.17 -4.96 -8.54
C ALA A 43 -0.99 -5.69 -7.45
N PHE A 44 -1.45 -6.91 -7.75
CA PHE A 44 -2.15 -7.79 -6.80
C PHE A 44 -1.32 -8.07 -5.55
N ALA A 45 -0.08 -8.55 -5.71
CA ALA A 45 0.79 -8.83 -4.57
C ALA A 45 1.09 -7.56 -3.75
N ASN A 46 1.27 -6.41 -4.39
CA ASN A 46 1.47 -5.14 -3.70
C ASN A 46 0.22 -4.69 -2.91
N VAL A 47 -0.98 -4.87 -3.44
CA VAL A 47 -2.23 -4.61 -2.71
C VAL A 47 -2.35 -5.55 -1.50
N GLU A 48 -2.16 -6.85 -1.74
CA GLU A 48 -2.40 -7.90 -0.74
C GLU A 48 -1.27 -8.12 0.26
N LEU A 49 -0.06 -7.61 0.05
CA LEU A 49 1.05 -7.75 1.00
C LEU A 49 1.56 -6.42 1.53
N LEU A 50 1.56 -5.37 0.70
CA LEU A 50 2.05 -4.03 1.07
C LEU A 50 0.93 -3.02 1.34
N GLY A 51 -0.32 -3.33 0.97
CA GLY A 51 -1.46 -2.43 1.20
C GLY A 51 -1.50 -1.26 0.22
N CYS A 52 -0.85 -1.38 -0.93
CA CYS A 52 -0.89 -0.36 -1.97
C CYS A 52 -2.30 -0.19 -2.54
N THR A 53 -2.59 1.00 -3.07
CA THR A 53 -3.84 1.31 -3.78
C THR A 53 -3.51 1.84 -5.16
N TYR A 54 -4.26 1.39 -6.16
CA TYR A 54 -4.13 1.79 -7.56
C TYR A 54 -5.43 2.45 -8.03
N PRO A 55 -5.47 3.03 -9.25
CA PRO A 55 -6.72 3.58 -9.80
C PRO A 55 -7.88 2.59 -9.77
N ALA A 56 -9.09 3.08 -9.54
CA ALA A 56 -10.29 2.27 -9.33
C ALA A 56 -10.52 1.19 -10.40
N ALA A 57 -10.27 1.50 -11.68
CA ALA A 57 -10.39 0.55 -12.77
C ALA A 57 -9.44 -0.66 -12.62
N VAL A 58 -8.21 -0.42 -12.15
CA VAL A 58 -7.22 -1.48 -11.90
C VAL A 58 -7.62 -2.28 -10.66
N MET A 59 -8.07 -1.62 -9.60
CA MET A 59 -8.52 -2.28 -8.37
C MET A 59 -9.70 -3.23 -8.65
N ALA A 60 -10.68 -2.79 -9.45
CA ALA A 60 -11.81 -3.62 -9.85
C ALA A 60 -11.35 -4.87 -10.63
N GLN A 61 -10.45 -4.68 -11.60
CA GLN A 61 -9.91 -5.78 -12.40
C GLN A 61 -9.10 -6.76 -11.55
N VAL A 62 -8.22 -6.26 -10.67
CA VAL A 62 -7.43 -7.11 -9.78
C VAL A 62 -8.34 -7.91 -8.84
N ASN A 63 -9.34 -7.27 -8.24
CA ASN A 63 -10.30 -7.94 -7.36
C ASN A 63 -11.13 -9.03 -8.08
N GLU A 64 -11.48 -8.82 -9.34
CA GLU A 64 -12.19 -9.84 -10.12
C GLU A 64 -11.32 -11.08 -10.37
N LEU A 65 -10.08 -10.88 -10.77
CA LEU A 65 -9.13 -11.95 -11.09
C LEU A 65 -8.62 -12.68 -9.84
N ALA A 66 -8.52 -11.96 -8.72
CA ALA A 66 -8.07 -12.46 -7.44
C ALA A 66 -9.00 -13.54 -6.84
N LYS A 67 -10.26 -13.61 -7.27
CA LYS A 67 -11.22 -14.64 -6.81
C LYS A 67 -10.78 -16.07 -7.10
N ASN A 68 -9.90 -16.26 -8.10
CA ASN A 68 -9.38 -17.58 -8.49
C ASN A 68 -8.06 -17.95 -7.77
N VAL A 69 -7.60 -17.11 -6.83
CA VAL A 69 -6.37 -17.35 -6.06
C VAL A 69 -6.77 -17.96 -4.71
N SER A 70 -6.35 -19.20 -4.47
CA SER A 70 -6.73 -19.99 -3.29
C SER A 70 -6.05 -19.47 -2.03
N SER A 71 -4.78 -19.05 -2.12
CA SER A 71 -4.01 -18.56 -0.97
C SER A 71 -4.46 -17.20 -0.45
N LEU A 72 -5.33 -16.49 -1.19
CA LEU A 72 -5.77 -15.15 -0.87
C LEU A 72 -6.49 -15.08 0.49
N SER A 73 -7.37 -16.04 0.79
CA SER A 73 -8.13 -16.05 2.06
C SER A 73 -7.20 -16.15 3.27
N VAL A 74 -6.19 -17.02 3.19
CA VAL A 74 -5.19 -17.25 4.22
C VAL A 74 -4.36 -15.99 4.47
N VAL A 75 -3.90 -15.33 3.40
CA VAL A 75 -3.14 -14.07 3.50
C VAL A 75 -3.97 -12.97 4.15
N GLN A 76 -5.25 -12.85 3.78
CA GLN A 76 -6.14 -11.84 4.34
C GLN A 76 -6.48 -12.09 5.81
N GLU A 77 -6.63 -13.35 6.22
CA GLU A 77 -6.85 -13.75 7.60
C GLU A 77 -5.63 -13.42 8.47
N LYS A 78 -4.44 -13.85 8.06
CA LYS A 78 -3.17 -13.52 8.73
C LYS A 78 -2.97 -12.01 8.88
N ARG A 79 -3.29 -11.23 7.85
CA ARG A 79 -3.25 -9.75 7.92
C ARG A 79 -4.28 -9.19 8.91
N ARG A 80 -5.48 -9.77 8.96
CA ARG A 80 -6.52 -9.36 9.92
C ARG A 80 -6.08 -9.66 11.35
N GLU A 81 -5.47 -10.81 11.60
CA GLU A 81 -4.91 -11.18 12.90
C GLU A 81 -3.77 -10.26 13.31
N ASN A 82 -2.81 -10.00 12.43
CA ASN A 82 -1.69 -9.10 12.70
C ASN A 82 -2.16 -7.66 13.02
N ARG A 83 -3.26 -7.20 12.39
CA ARG A 83 -3.87 -5.89 12.71
C ARG A 83 -4.56 -5.84 14.07
N ARG A 84 -4.94 -6.99 14.66
CA ARG A 84 -5.57 -7.05 16.00
C ARG A 84 -4.55 -6.93 17.12
N VAL A 85 -3.26 -7.10 16.83
CA VAL A 85 -2.18 -6.86 17.80
C VAL A 85 -2.10 -5.35 18.03
N LEU A 86 -3.00 -4.84 18.87
CA LEU A 86 -3.05 -3.45 19.27
C LEU A 86 -1.78 -3.10 20.03
N PHE A 87 -1.32 -1.86 19.85
CA PHE A 87 -0.27 -1.29 20.67
C PHE A 87 -0.72 -1.35 22.14
N VAL A 88 -0.12 -2.24 22.93
CA VAL A 88 -0.33 -2.24 24.38
C VAL A 88 0.29 -0.95 24.88
N LYS A 89 -0.55 0.01 25.29
CA LYS A 89 -0.07 1.14 26.05
C LYS A 89 0.55 0.54 27.31
N GLY A 90 1.86 0.66 27.44
CA GLY A 90 2.54 0.34 28.69
C GLY A 90 1.81 1.07 29.81
N GLU A 91 1.61 0.39 30.93
CA GLU A 91 1.12 1.01 32.15
C GLU A 91 2.19 2.02 32.58
N ASP A 92 2.15 3.22 32.00
CA ASP A 92 3.02 4.31 32.38
C ASP A 92 2.66 4.65 33.82
N ASP A 93 3.58 4.42 34.75
CA ASP A 93 3.55 4.97 36.09
C ASP A 93 3.18 6.46 36.01
N ASP A 94 1.94 6.80 36.39
CA ASP A 94 1.39 8.17 36.37
C ASP A 94 2.22 9.16 37.24
N ALA A 95 3.17 8.63 38.02
CA ALA A 95 3.99 9.36 38.99
C ALA A 95 5.08 10.27 38.40
N LYS A 96 5.35 10.28 37.08
CA LYS A 96 6.36 11.19 36.48
C LYS A 96 5.90 11.87 35.19
N ARG A 97 4.68 12.42 35.17
CA ARG A 97 4.33 13.42 34.16
C ARG A 97 5.13 14.71 34.40
N ARG A 98 6.35 14.78 33.88
CA ARG A 98 7.13 16.02 33.79
C ARG A 98 6.32 17.03 32.97
N LYS A 99 5.93 18.15 33.60
CA LYS A 99 5.47 19.35 32.88
C LYS A 99 6.67 19.91 32.10
N THR A 100 6.94 19.36 30.92
CA THR A 100 7.81 20.03 29.96
C THR A 100 7.00 21.16 29.35
N SER A 101 7.28 22.38 29.82
CA SER A 101 6.95 23.58 29.06
C SER A 101 7.66 23.52 27.71
N SER A 102 6.92 23.91 26.66
CA SER A 102 7.43 24.37 25.35
C SER A 102 8.31 23.42 24.53
N LEU A 103 7.73 22.41 23.88
CA LEU A 103 8.34 21.82 22.68
C LEU A 103 7.30 21.60 21.57
N GLY A 104 7.31 22.54 20.61
CA GLY A 104 7.18 22.25 19.18
C GLY A 104 5.78 21.99 18.62
N THR A 105 5.06 23.05 18.26
CA THR A 105 3.89 23.02 17.36
C THR A 105 4.31 22.79 15.89
N TYR A 106 4.98 21.67 15.56
CA TYR A 106 5.36 21.37 14.17
C TYR A 106 4.18 20.86 13.30
N THR A 107 3.02 20.55 13.89
CA THR A 107 1.87 19.98 13.15
C THR A 107 0.69 20.94 12.98
N ARG A 108 0.84 22.22 13.32
CA ARG A 108 -0.16 23.24 12.93
C ARG A 108 0.45 24.19 11.94
N ALA A 109 0.37 23.85 10.65
CA ALA A 109 0.52 24.84 9.61
C ALA A 109 -0.48 25.99 9.91
N PRO A 110 -0.04 27.25 9.95
CA PRO A 110 -0.96 28.37 10.10
C PRO A 110 -1.98 28.35 8.96
N ARG A 111 -3.26 28.47 9.27
CA ARG A 111 -4.25 28.81 8.23
C ARG A 111 -3.86 30.18 7.72
N TYR A 112 -3.47 30.26 6.45
CA TYR A 112 -3.21 31.52 5.79
C TYR A 112 -4.53 32.29 5.73
N ASP A 113 -4.61 33.45 6.40
CA ASP A 113 -5.72 34.36 6.24
C ASP A 113 -5.74 34.92 4.80
N ASP A 114 -6.90 34.79 4.16
CA ASP A 114 -7.16 35.04 2.73
C ASP A 114 -6.86 36.48 2.28
N GLN A 115 -6.71 37.42 3.23
CA GLN A 115 -6.40 38.82 2.94
C GLN A 115 -4.96 39.06 2.44
N SER A 116 -4.03 38.12 2.65
CA SER A 116 -2.64 38.27 2.19
C SER A 116 -2.45 37.96 0.70
N ARG A 117 -3.49 37.46 0.01
CA ARG A 117 -3.40 36.99 -1.38
C ARG A 117 -3.48 38.12 -2.43
N MET A 118 -3.78 39.36 -2.03
CA MET A 118 -3.95 40.49 -2.97
C MET A 118 -2.73 41.41 -3.15
N ARG A 119 -1.59 41.16 -2.48
CA ARG A 119 -0.39 42.02 -2.64
C ARG A 119 0.78 41.41 -3.41
N ALA A 120 0.65 40.17 -3.89
CA ALA A 120 1.71 39.48 -4.63
C ALA A 120 1.37 39.26 -6.13
N ALA A 121 0.39 39.97 -6.68
CA ALA A 121 0.01 39.89 -8.10
C ALA A 121 0.48 41.09 -8.94
N SER A 122 1.31 41.98 -8.39
CA SER A 122 1.75 43.21 -9.07
C SER A 122 3.26 43.28 -9.32
N PHE A 123 3.96 42.14 -9.36
CA PHE A 123 5.41 42.09 -9.61
C PHE A 123 5.85 41.31 -10.85
N PHE A 124 4.94 41.07 -11.80
CA PHE A 124 5.32 40.59 -13.14
C PHE A 124 4.51 41.32 -14.21
N GLN A 125 4.90 42.55 -14.46
CA GLN A 125 4.54 43.29 -15.67
C GLN A 125 5.79 44.01 -16.18
N ARG A 126 6.51 43.34 -17.09
CA ARG A 126 7.33 43.94 -18.13
C ARG A 126 7.60 42.92 -19.22
#